data_AF-A0A4Q3ENM7-F1
#
_entry.id   AF-A0A4Q3ENM7-F1
#
_cell.length_a   1.000
_cell.length_b   1.000
_cell.length_c   1.000
_cell.angle_alpha   90.00
_cell.angle_beta   90.00
_cell.angle_gamma   90.00
#
_symmetry.space_group_name_H-M   'P 1'
#
loop_
_entity.id
_entity.type
_entity.pdbx_description
1 polymer ?
#
loop_
_entity_poly.entity_id
_entity_poly.type
_entity_poly.pdbx_seq_one_letter_code
_entity_poly.pdbx_strand_id
1 'polypeptide(L)'
;MPNAQANKKLGLVSSPDTKHYVFKDMYSYVSIAWPMKVQEDEIAENEGHAENNDDKDYAKPVAHEMKVGDTIRYRAGLIILKALNKDAKVRDIPLAKNDVSVGAQLEIQSNGKVFSTEPIFMIKGGSRFDFSKKVDSADLKVRFSNILPEKGMMEITTYVKPEGEKPYIVMKAIEFPSINFFWSGTIIMVIGFLLSIFRRNKELKTV
;
A
#
# COMPACT_ATOMS: atom_id res chain seq x y z
N MET A 1 6.91 25.10 -5.45
CA MET A 1 6.56 24.20 -4.33
C MET A 1 7.53 23.03 -4.38
N PRO A 2 7.99 22.47 -3.24
CA PRO A 2 8.91 21.35 -3.26
C PRO A 2 8.27 20.15 -3.94
N ASN A 3 9.06 19.42 -4.74
CA ASN A 3 8.59 18.24 -5.48
C ASN A 3 9.40 17.01 -5.05
N ALA A 4 8.82 15.82 -5.18
CA ALA A 4 9.54 14.58 -4.97
C ALA A 4 9.05 13.50 -5.94
N GLN A 5 10.00 12.76 -6.50
CA GLN A 5 9.75 11.68 -7.43
C GLN A 5 10.37 10.40 -6.88
N ALA A 6 9.66 9.28 -7.01
CA ALA A 6 10.18 7.98 -6.60
C ALA A 6 10.87 7.31 -7.78
N ASN A 7 12.17 7.05 -7.65
CA ASN A 7 13.00 6.37 -8.63
C ASN A 7 13.41 4.98 -8.11
N LYS A 8 13.30 3.95 -8.96
CA LYS A 8 13.62 2.56 -8.61
C LYS A 8 15.08 2.33 -8.18
N LYS A 9 16.03 3.12 -8.70
CA LYS A 9 17.46 3.01 -8.39
C LYS A 9 17.92 3.91 -7.24
N LEU A 10 17.34 5.11 -7.13
CA LEU A 10 17.79 6.17 -6.22
C LEU A 10 16.87 6.39 -5.02
N GLY A 11 15.71 5.72 -4.97
CA GLY A 11 14.70 5.95 -3.93
C GLY A 11 13.97 7.27 -4.13
N LEU A 12 13.70 7.99 -3.04
CA LEU A 12 13.02 9.29 -3.09
C LEU A 12 13.98 10.37 -3.61
N VAL A 13 13.75 10.86 -4.82
CA VAL A 13 14.46 12.00 -5.40
C VAL A 13 13.63 13.26 -5.14
N SER A 14 14.05 14.03 -4.14
CA SER A 14 13.38 15.29 -3.77
C SER A 14 14.02 16.47 -4.50
N SER A 15 13.20 17.24 -5.21
CA SER A 15 13.55 18.55 -5.77
C SER A 15 13.17 19.64 -4.75
N PRO A 16 14.15 20.23 -4.05
CA PRO A 16 13.88 21.29 -3.09
C PRO A 16 13.40 22.55 -3.79
N ASP A 17 12.70 23.41 -3.05
CA ASP A 17 12.23 24.72 -3.50
C ASP A 17 12.63 25.79 -2.48
N THR A 18 13.23 26.88 -2.97
CA THR A 18 13.66 28.02 -2.14
C THR A 18 12.81 29.23 -2.48
N LYS A 19 12.16 29.81 -1.48
CA LYS A 19 11.47 31.09 -1.62
C LYS A 19 12.23 32.20 -0.90
N HIS A 20 12.47 33.28 -1.63
CA HIS A 20 13.11 34.48 -1.12
C HIS A 20 12.07 35.45 -0.55
N TYR A 21 12.31 35.91 0.67
CA TYR A 21 11.57 37.00 1.29
C TYR A 21 12.53 38.11 1.67
N VAL A 22 11.99 39.32 1.84
CA VAL A 22 12.79 40.54 2.08
C VAL A 22 13.76 40.41 3.28
N PHE A 23 13.49 39.56 4.27
CA PHE A 23 14.38 39.39 5.43
C PHE A 23 14.83 37.94 5.70
N LYS A 24 14.36 36.99 4.89
CA LYS A 24 14.57 35.56 5.14
C LYS A 24 14.44 34.75 3.88
N ASP A 25 15.21 33.69 3.79
CA ASP A 25 15.02 32.66 2.76
C ASP A 25 14.44 31.40 3.40
N MET A 26 13.45 30.82 2.73
CA MET A 26 12.80 29.60 3.17
C MET A 26 13.14 28.47 2.19
N TYR A 27 13.93 27.50 2.66
CA TYR A 27 14.31 26.31 1.92
C TYR A 27 13.39 25.17 2.31
N SER A 28 12.67 24.59 1.35
CA SER A 28 11.70 23.52 1.59
C SER A 28 12.03 22.28 0.78
N TYR A 29 11.90 21.11 1.37
CA TYR A 29 12.06 19.83 0.66
C TYR A 29 11.21 18.73 1.30
N VAL A 30 10.86 17.72 0.49
CA VAL A 30 10.20 16.51 0.98
C VAL A 30 11.26 15.58 1.56
N SER A 31 11.16 15.26 2.85
CA SER A 31 12.09 14.37 3.52
C SER A 31 11.68 12.91 3.39
N ILE A 32 10.38 12.62 3.41
CA ILE A 32 9.81 11.28 3.33
C ILE A 32 8.48 11.36 2.59
N ALA A 33 8.23 10.41 1.69
CA ALA A 33 6.92 10.18 1.10
C ALA A 33 6.66 8.67 1.11
N TRP A 34 5.57 8.24 1.74
CA TRP A 34 5.20 6.83 1.83
C TRP A 34 3.72 6.62 1.50
N PRO A 35 3.34 5.57 0.77
CA PRO A 35 4.20 4.67 0.01
C PRO A 35 4.79 5.37 -1.23
N MET A 36 6.05 5.07 -1.57
CA MET A 36 6.68 5.56 -2.80
C MET A 36 6.09 4.82 -3.99
N LYS A 37 5.19 5.48 -4.74
CA LYS A 37 4.75 4.99 -6.05
C LYS A 37 5.89 5.23 -7.04
N VAL A 38 6.68 4.19 -7.31
CA VAL A 38 7.69 4.22 -8.38
C VAL A 38 6.95 4.47 -9.68
N GLN A 39 7.27 5.57 -10.37
CA GLN A 39 6.84 5.74 -11.76
C GLN A 39 7.56 4.67 -12.56
N GLU A 40 6.86 3.58 -12.85
CA GLU A 40 7.24 2.70 -13.94
C GLU A 40 6.87 3.44 -15.22
N ASP A 41 7.91 3.88 -15.94
CA ASP A 41 7.77 4.36 -17.30
C ASP A 41 6.94 3.34 -18.09
N GLU A 42 5.91 3.84 -18.76
CA GLU A 42 4.92 3.07 -19.50
C GLU A 42 5.60 2.12 -20.50
N ILE A 43 5.69 0.83 -20.13
CA ILE A 43 5.76 -0.27 -21.09
C ILE A 43 4.64 -1.23 -20.69
N ALA A 44 3.43 -0.84 -21.06
CA ALA A 44 2.30 -1.74 -21.13
C ALA A 44 2.43 -2.56 -22.43
N GLU A 45 3.06 -3.72 -22.36
CA GLU A 45 2.86 -4.76 -23.37
C GLU A 45 2.66 -6.14 -22.72
N ASN A 46 1.41 -6.59 -22.90
CA ASN A 46 0.95 -7.95 -23.12
C ASN A 46 1.05 -9.03 -22.02
N GLU A 47 -0.15 -9.30 -21.49
CA GLU A 47 -0.85 -10.59 -21.59
C GLU A 47 -0.13 -11.86 -21.15
N GLY A 48 -0.51 -12.32 -19.96
CA GLY A 48 -0.41 -13.72 -19.57
C GLY A 48 -1.28 -13.97 -18.35
N HIS A 49 -2.33 -14.77 -18.51
CA HIS A 49 -3.26 -15.21 -17.46
C HIS A 49 -2.53 -15.55 -16.15
N ALA A 50 -2.57 -14.65 -15.17
CA ALA A 50 -2.18 -14.92 -13.81
C ALA A 50 -3.39 -14.64 -12.95
N GLU A 51 -3.91 -15.69 -12.31
CA GLU A 51 -4.90 -15.59 -11.25
C GLU A 51 -4.55 -14.40 -10.36
N ASN A 52 -5.52 -13.49 -10.19
CA ASN A 52 -5.37 -12.26 -9.42
C ASN A 52 -4.60 -12.55 -8.14
N ASN A 53 -3.33 -12.12 -8.10
CA ASN A 53 -2.44 -12.24 -6.95
C ASN A 53 -2.84 -11.18 -5.90
N ASP A 54 -4.13 -11.13 -5.60
CA ASP A 54 -4.78 -10.27 -4.60
C ASP A 54 -4.32 -10.58 -3.18
N ASP A 55 -3.59 -11.69 -2.99
CA ASP A 55 -3.07 -12.13 -1.70
C ASP A 55 -1.84 -11.30 -1.27
N LYS A 56 -1.23 -10.50 -2.16
CA LYS A 56 -0.09 -9.63 -1.82
C LYS A 56 -0.44 -8.51 -0.83
N ASP A 57 -1.71 -8.13 -0.78
CA ASP A 57 -2.20 -7.07 0.11
C ASP A 57 -2.58 -7.59 1.51
N TYR A 58 -2.50 -8.90 1.75
CA TYR A 58 -2.94 -9.52 3.00
C TYR A 58 -1.76 -10.00 3.84
N ALA A 59 -1.95 -10.03 5.16
CA ALA A 59 -1.00 -10.65 6.07
C ALA A 59 -0.88 -12.16 5.81
N LYS A 60 0.13 -12.80 6.40
CA LYS A 60 0.35 -14.26 6.28
C LYS A 60 -0.95 -15.01 6.57
N PRO A 61 -1.40 -15.92 5.68
CA PRO A 61 -2.63 -16.65 5.88
C PRO A 61 -2.57 -17.50 7.14
N VAL A 62 -3.64 -17.49 7.92
CA VAL A 62 -3.76 -18.31 9.13
C VAL A 62 -4.89 -19.30 8.94
N ALA A 63 -4.56 -20.60 8.97
CA ALA A 63 -5.53 -21.68 8.94
C ALA A 63 -6.08 -21.94 10.34
N HIS A 64 -7.40 -22.09 10.43
CA HIS A 64 -8.10 -22.39 11.67
C HIS A 64 -8.99 -23.62 11.47
N GLU A 65 -8.86 -24.60 12.36
CA GLU A 65 -9.80 -25.72 12.45
C GLU A 65 -10.98 -25.29 13.32
N MET A 66 -12.20 -25.37 12.79
CA MET A 66 -13.42 -25.00 13.52
C MET A 66 -14.59 -25.93 13.26
N LYS A 67 -15.45 -26.12 14.26
CA LYS A 67 -16.73 -26.82 14.16
C LYS A 67 -17.88 -25.84 13.92
N VAL A 68 -19.02 -26.37 13.50
CA VAL A 68 -20.24 -25.58 13.39
C VAL A 68 -20.64 -25.08 14.78
N GLY A 69 -20.79 -23.76 14.92
CA GLY A 69 -21.00 -23.06 16.18
C GLY A 69 -19.75 -22.42 16.79
N ASP A 70 -18.55 -22.76 16.30
CA ASP A 70 -17.32 -22.20 16.83
C ASP A 70 -17.06 -20.77 16.36
N THR A 71 -16.26 -20.05 17.15
CA THR A 71 -15.91 -18.66 16.90
C THR A 71 -14.39 -18.49 16.88
N ILE A 72 -13.90 -17.78 15.87
CA ILE A 72 -12.49 -17.37 15.74
C ILE A 72 -12.40 -15.87 15.98
N ARG A 73 -11.42 -15.44 16.78
CA ARG A 73 -11.09 -14.03 16.93
C ARG A 73 -10.06 -13.63 15.89
N TYR A 74 -10.28 -12.50 15.22
CA TYR A 74 -9.28 -11.86 14.37
C TYR A 74 -9.13 -10.39 14.77
N ARG A 75 -8.16 -9.69 14.17
CA ARG A 75 -7.76 -8.36 14.62
C ARG A 75 -8.91 -7.34 14.76
N ALA A 76 -9.83 -7.30 13.79
CA ALA A 76 -10.91 -6.32 13.76
C ALA A 76 -12.23 -6.84 14.34
N GLY A 77 -12.30 -8.09 14.82
CA GLY A 77 -13.56 -8.67 15.24
C GLY A 77 -13.61 -10.18 15.46
N LEU A 78 -14.80 -10.74 15.24
CA LEU A 78 -15.13 -12.15 15.46
C LEU A 78 -15.65 -12.78 14.17
N ILE A 79 -15.31 -14.04 13.92
CA ILE A 79 -15.82 -14.86 12.82
C ILE A 79 -16.51 -16.06 13.44
N ILE A 80 -17.80 -16.26 13.15
CA ILE A 80 -18.61 -17.34 13.70
C ILE A 80 -19.06 -18.25 12.56
N LEU A 81 -18.80 -19.55 12.67
CA LEU A 81 -19.33 -20.53 11.72
C LEU A 81 -20.74 -20.94 12.13
N LYS A 82 -21.76 -20.45 11.43
CA LYS A 82 -23.16 -20.72 11.78
C LYS A 82 -23.63 -22.08 11.29
N ALA A 83 -23.36 -22.40 10.04
CA ALA A 83 -23.88 -23.59 9.40
C ALA A 83 -23.04 -23.98 8.17
N LEU A 84 -23.26 -25.20 7.68
CA LEU A 84 -22.72 -25.69 6.44
C LEU A 84 -23.84 -25.92 5.44
N ASN A 85 -23.74 -25.29 4.28
CA ASN A 85 -24.65 -25.48 3.16
C ASN A 85 -24.11 -26.57 2.23
N LYS A 86 -24.70 -27.75 2.25
CA LYS A 86 -24.24 -28.92 1.47
C LYS A 86 -24.68 -28.89 0.00
N ASP A 87 -25.43 -27.87 -0.41
CA ASP A 87 -25.91 -27.66 -1.78
C ASP A 87 -25.43 -26.30 -2.33
N ALA A 88 -24.23 -25.88 -1.93
CA ALA A 88 -23.66 -24.61 -2.38
C ALA A 88 -23.46 -24.63 -3.90
N LYS A 89 -24.04 -23.65 -4.58
CA LYS A 89 -23.93 -23.51 -6.04
C LYS A 89 -22.83 -22.51 -6.36
N VAL A 90 -21.81 -22.96 -7.08
CA VAL A 90 -20.84 -22.07 -7.72
C VAL A 90 -21.40 -21.70 -9.09
N ARG A 91 -21.47 -20.40 -9.38
CA ARG A 91 -21.92 -19.91 -10.68
C ARG A 91 -21.05 -20.55 -11.77
N ASP A 92 -21.69 -21.06 -12.82
CA ASP A 92 -21.04 -21.61 -14.01
C ASP A 92 -20.37 -23.00 -13.85
N ILE A 93 -20.64 -23.73 -12.75
CA ILE A 93 -20.15 -25.12 -12.56
C ILE A 93 -21.31 -26.09 -12.29
N PRO A 94 -21.70 -26.93 -13.27
CA PRO A 94 -22.65 -28.01 -13.01
C PRO A 94 -21.99 -29.09 -12.15
N LEU A 95 -22.70 -29.50 -11.09
CA LEU A 95 -22.32 -30.60 -10.20
C LEU A 95 -22.79 -31.93 -10.80
N ALA A 96 -21.88 -32.89 -10.97
CA ALA A 96 -22.24 -34.28 -11.28
C ALA A 96 -22.68 -35.03 -10.01
N LYS A 97 -23.34 -36.20 -10.15
CA LYS A 97 -23.81 -37.02 -9.02
C LYS A 97 -22.72 -37.45 -8.02
N ASN A 98 -21.45 -37.38 -8.40
CA ASN A 98 -20.30 -37.76 -7.57
C ASN A 98 -19.50 -36.55 -7.07
N ASP A 99 -19.95 -35.32 -7.38
CA ASP A 99 -19.30 -34.10 -6.94
C ASP A 99 -19.98 -33.61 -5.65
N VAL A 100 -19.18 -33.09 -4.72
CA VAL A 100 -19.67 -32.57 -3.43
C VAL A 100 -19.33 -31.10 -3.35
N SER A 101 -20.29 -30.23 -3.00
CA SER A 101 -20.04 -28.82 -2.73
C SER A 101 -20.57 -28.43 -1.37
N VAL A 102 -19.74 -27.78 -0.57
CA VAL A 102 -20.07 -27.32 0.77
C VAL A 102 -19.73 -25.84 0.90
N GLY A 103 -20.72 -25.03 1.22
CA GLY A 103 -20.56 -23.63 1.60
C GLY A 103 -20.47 -23.50 3.10
N ALA A 104 -19.50 -22.73 3.60
CA ALA A 104 -19.41 -22.42 5.02
C ALA A 104 -20.12 -21.09 5.30
N GLN A 105 -21.27 -21.10 5.99
CA GLN A 105 -21.98 -19.87 6.35
C GLN A 105 -21.30 -19.20 7.54
N LEU A 106 -20.56 -18.14 7.25
CA LEU A 106 -19.79 -17.39 8.23
C LEU A 106 -20.46 -16.05 8.51
N GLU A 107 -20.59 -15.74 9.80
CA GLU A 107 -20.92 -14.41 10.28
C GLU A 107 -19.65 -13.72 10.77
N ILE A 108 -19.33 -12.57 10.18
CA ILE A 108 -18.19 -11.74 10.55
C ILE A 108 -18.73 -10.50 11.26
N GLN A 109 -18.37 -10.33 12.52
CA GLN A 109 -18.69 -9.14 13.30
C GLN A 109 -17.45 -8.26 13.39
N SER A 110 -17.49 -7.06 12.79
CA SER A 110 -16.38 -6.11 12.75
C SER A 110 -16.87 -4.70 13.04
N ASN A 111 -16.23 -3.99 13.97
CA ASN A 111 -16.54 -2.59 14.30
C ASN A 111 -18.05 -2.31 14.53
N GLY A 112 -18.76 -3.23 15.19
CA GLY A 112 -20.20 -3.11 15.49
C GLY A 112 -21.14 -3.40 14.30
N LYS A 113 -20.61 -3.81 13.14
CA LYS A 113 -21.40 -4.27 11.98
C LYS A 113 -21.27 -5.77 11.81
N VAL A 114 -22.32 -6.38 11.29
CA VAL A 114 -22.41 -7.83 11.02
C VAL A 114 -22.45 -8.06 9.52
N PHE A 115 -21.56 -8.91 9.02
CA PHE A 115 -21.46 -9.29 7.62
C PHE A 115 -21.62 -10.80 7.49
N SER A 116 -22.39 -11.25 6.50
CA SER A 116 -22.54 -12.68 6.19
C SER A 116 -21.72 -13.01 4.95
N THR A 117 -20.93 -14.07 5.00
CA THR A 117 -20.16 -14.57 3.85
C THR A 117 -20.26 -16.08 3.76
N GLU A 118 -20.11 -16.61 2.55
CA GLU A 118 -20.19 -18.04 2.27
C GLU A 118 -19.08 -18.45 1.30
N PRO A 119 -17.84 -18.70 1.79
CA PRO A 119 -16.82 -19.37 0.99
C PRO A 119 -17.24 -20.81 0.70
N ILE A 120 -16.93 -21.28 -0.51
CA ILE A 120 -17.39 -22.58 -1.01
C ILE A 120 -16.18 -23.49 -1.20
N PHE A 121 -16.31 -24.73 -0.76
CA PHE A 121 -15.38 -25.81 -1.04
C PHE A 121 -16.08 -26.85 -1.92
N MET A 122 -15.41 -27.32 -2.97
CA MET A 122 -15.97 -28.26 -3.92
C MET A 122 -14.98 -29.39 -4.21
N ILE A 123 -15.47 -30.62 -4.26
CA ILE A 123 -14.74 -31.79 -4.72
C ILE A 123 -15.37 -32.22 -6.04
N LYS A 124 -14.60 -32.15 -7.13
CA LYS A 124 -15.04 -32.53 -8.48
C LYS A 124 -14.05 -33.49 -9.10
N GLY A 125 -14.50 -34.69 -9.47
CA GLY A 125 -13.64 -35.70 -10.11
C GLY A 125 -12.42 -36.12 -9.26
N GLY A 126 -12.49 -36.01 -7.93
CA GLY A 126 -11.38 -36.29 -7.02
C GLY A 126 -10.43 -35.10 -6.78
N SER A 127 -10.58 -33.99 -7.51
CA SER A 127 -9.85 -32.75 -7.29
C SER A 127 -10.62 -31.82 -6.35
N ARG A 128 -9.90 -31.10 -5.48
CA ARG A 128 -10.45 -30.13 -4.52
C ARG A 128 -10.33 -28.72 -5.10
N PHE A 129 -11.39 -27.94 -4.96
CA PHE A 129 -11.48 -26.55 -5.40
C PHE A 129 -12.03 -25.70 -4.25
N ASP A 130 -11.38 -24.57 -3.97
CA ASP A 130 -11.83 -23.59 -2.98
C ASP A 130 -12.18 -22.25 -3.65
N PHE A 131 -13.31 -21.69 -3.25
CA PHE A 131 -13.79 -20.38 -3.69
C PHE A 131 -13.84 -19.45 -2.49
N SER A 132 -12.75 -18.70 -2.34
CA SER A 132 -12.64 -17.68 -1.28
C SER A 132 -13.62 -16.51 -1.49
N LYS A 133 -14.03 -15.87 -0.40
CA LYS A 133 -14.85 -14.67 -0.41
C LYS A 133 -14.14 -13.53 0.31
N LYS A 134 -14.11 -12.37 -0.35
CA LYS A 134 -13.61 -11.11 0.22
C LYS A 134 -14.76 -10.32 0.84
N VAL A 135 -14.49 -9.72 1.99
CA VAL A 135 -15.39 -8.80 2.69
C VAL A 135 -14.62 -7.50 2.89
N ASP A 136 -14.65 -6.63 1.89
CA ASP A 136 -13.85 -5.39 1.87
C ASP A 136 -14.17 -4.47 3.06
N SER A 137 -15.43 -4.44 3.51
CA SER A 137 -15.85 -3.64 4.68
C SER A 137 -15.29 -4.15 6.01
N ALA A 138 -14.79 -5.39 6.06
CA ALA A 138 -14.20 -6.01 7.23
C ALA A 138 -12.69 -6.27 7.07
N ASP A 139 -12.07 -5.78 5.98
CA ASP A 139 -10.66 -5.98 5.65
C ASP A 139 -10.22 -7.45 5.73
N LEU A 140 -11.14 -8.35 5.35
CA LEU A 140 -11.00 -9.78 5.58
C LEU A 140 -11.35 -10.55 4.31
N LYS A 141 -10.47 -11.46 3.91
CA LYS A 141 -10.76 -12.50 2.93
C LYS A 141 -10.76 -13.84 3.62
N VAL A 142 -11.80 -14.63 3.39
CA VAL A 142 -11.95 -15.96 4.00
C VAL A 142 -11.98 -17.01 2.92
N ARG A 143 -11.21 -18.08 3.14
CA ARG A 143 -11.09 -19.23 2.27
C ARG A 143 -11.46 -20.46 3.05
N PHE A 144 -12.25 -21.32 2.43
CA PHE A 144 -12.61 -22.60 2.99
C PHE A 144 -11.71 -23.65 2.35
N SER A 145 -10.64 -24.00 3.07
CA SER A 145 -9.46 -24.66 2.49
C SER A 145 -9.58 -26.17 2.49
N ASN A 146 -10.16 -26.74 3.55
CA ASN A 146 -10.26 -28.19 3.66
C ASN A 146 -11.37 -28.64 4.62
N ILE A 147 -11.79 -29.90 4.46
CA ILE A 147 -12.70 -30.59 5.38
C ILE A 147 -11.91 -31.72 6.02
N LEU A 148 -12.01 -31.89 7.34
CA LEU A 148 -11.42 -32.99 8.10
C LEU A 148 -12.54 -33.91 8.61
N PRO A 149 -13.01 -34.88 7.80
CA PRO A 149 -14.13 -35.75 8.16
C PRO A 149 -13.87 -36.56 9.43
N GLU A 150 -12.63 -36.99 9.66
CA GLU A 150 -12.23 -37.79 10.82
C GLU A 150 -12.50 -37.09 12.15
N LYS A 151 -12.34 -35.76 12.18
CA LYS A 151 -12.53 -34.94 13.39
C LYS A 151 -13.85 -34.17 13.37
N GLY A 152 -14.59 -34.21 12.27
CA GLY A 152 -15.78 -33.38 12.02
C GLY A 152 -15.47 -31.88 12.05
N MET A 153 -14.27 -31.49 11.61
CA MET A 153 -13.79 -30.09 11.64
C MET A 153 -13.59 -29.55 10.23
N MET A 154 -13.71 -28.24 10.10
CA MET A 154 -13.55 -27.49 8.86
C MET A 154 -12.33 -26.61 8.97
N GLU A 155 -11.45 -26.61 7.97
CA GLU A 155 -10.28 -25.75 7.91
C GLU A 155 -10.63 -24.47 7.14
N ILE A 156 -10.67 -23.36 7.87
CA ILE A 156 -10.95 -22.04 7.32
C ILE A 156 -9.67 -21.21 7.41
N THR A 157 -9.16 -20.79 6.25
CA THR A 157 -8.00 -19.91 6.17
C THR A 157 -8.45 -18.46 6.08
N THR A 158 -7.95 -17.63 6.99
CA THR A 158 -8.24 -16.20 7.03
C THR A 158 -7.06 -15.40 6.49
N TYR A 159 -7.39 -14.39 5.71
CA TYR A 159 -6.47 -13.40 5.14
C TYR A 159 -6.93 -12.05 5.67
N VAL A 160 -6.19 -11.51 6.64
CA VAL A 160 -6.50 -10.21 7.24
C VAL A 160 -5.67 -9.15 6.53
N LYS A 161 -6.31 -8.11 6.01
CA LYS A 161 -5.58 -6.97 5.45
C LYS A 161 -4.91 -6.25 6.63
N PRO A 162 -3.57 -6.07 6.63
CA PRO A 162 -2.95 -5.18 7.60
C PRO A 162 -3.57 -3.80 7.42
N GLU A 163 -3.79 -3.09 8.52
CA GLU A 163 -4.25 -1.71 8.47
C GLU A 163 -3.19 -0.95 7.68
N GLY A 164 -3.56 -0.56 6.45
CA GLY A 164 -2.59 0.01 5.51
C GLY A 164 -1.93 1.21 6.17
N GLU A 165 -0.61 1.25 6.19
CA GLU A 165 0.12 2.43 6.62
C GLU A 165 -0.43 3.61 5.81
N LYS A 166 -1.10 4.53 6.50
CA LYS A 166 -1.77 5.65 5.83
C LYS A 166 -0.72 6.41 5.02
N PRO A 167 -1.03 6.78 3.77
CA PRO A 167 -0.07 7.52 2.97
C PRO A 167 0.26 8.84 3.68
N TYR A 168 1.55 9.10 3.90
CA TYR A 168 2.02 10.30 4.58
C TYR A 168 3.20 10.92 3.84
N ILE A 169 3.29 12.25 3.94
CA ILE A 169 4.38 13.04 3.37
C ILE A 169 4.94 13.91 4.48
N VAL A 170 6.25 13.79 4.73
CA VAL A 170 6.99 14.64 5.66
C VAL A 170 7.74 15.68 4.86
N MET A 171 7.36 16.95 5.03
CA MET A 171 8.06 18.10 4.46
C MET A 171 8.84 18.81 5.56
N LYS A 172 10.07 19.21 5.25
CA LYS A 172 10.89 20.06 6.12
C LYS A 172 11.05 21.42 5.48
N ALA A 173 10.89 22.47 6.28
CA ALA A 173 11.21 23.84 5.93
C ALA A 173 12.33 24.33 6.84
N ILE A 174 13.39 24.87 6.25
CA ILE A 174 14.54 25.48 6.93
C ILE A 174 14.48 26.98 6.64
N GLU A 175 14.51 27.79 7.70
CA GLU A 175 14.56 29.24 7.62
C GLU A 175 16.02 29.69 7.77
N PHE A 176 16.49 30.50 6.82
CA PHE A 176 17.77 31.20 6.91
C PHE A 176 17.49 32.67 7.26
N PRO A 177 17.55 33.05 8.56
CA PRO A 177 17.33 34.43 8.95
C PRO A 177 18.49 35.32 8.51
N SER A 178 18.19 36.57 8.15
CA SER A 178 19.19 37.59 7.80
C SER A 178 20.12 37.22 6.62
N ILE A 179 19.63 36.41 5.67
CA ILE A 179 20.39 35.99 4.47
C ILE A 179 20.91 37.16 3.63
N ASN A 180 20.23 38.31 3.68
CA ASN A 180 20.66 39.52 3.00
C ASN A 180 22.02 40.01 3.48
N PHE A 181 22.36 39.79 4.76
CA PHE A 181 23.67 40.16 5.28
C PHE A 181 24.77 39.32 4.60
N PHE A 182 24.52 38.03 4.40
CA PHE A 182 25.43 37.17 3.64
C PHE A 182 25.60 37.68 2.19
N TRP A 183 24.50 37.97 1.49
CA TRP A 183 24.56 38.53 0.13
C TRP A 183 25.25 39.89 0.04
N SER A 184 25.11 40.74 1.06
CA SER A 184 25.76 42.06 1.10
C SER A 184 27.30 41.95 1.03
N GLY A 185 27.89 40.93 1.65
CA GLY A 185 29.32 40.66 1.57
C GLY A 185 29.77 40.29 0.15
N THR A 186 29.00 39.44 -0.53
CA THR A 186 29.25 39.08 -1.94
C THR A 186 29.17 40.31 -2.84
N ILE A 187 28.17 41.18 -2.64
CA ILE A 187 28.01 42.42 -3.41
C ILE A 187 29.22 43.34 -3.22
N ILE A 188 29.68 43.55 -1.97
CA ILE A 188 30.85 44.38 -1.69
C ILE A 188 32.11 43.81 -2.38
N MET A 189 32.31 42.49 -2.34
CA MET A 189 33.43 41.86 -3.03
C MET A 189 33.37 42.05 -4.55
N VAL A 190 32.20 41.91 -5.16
CA VAL A 190 32.01 42.14 -6.61
C VAL A 190 32.29 43.60 -6.97
N ILE A 191 31.81 44.55 -6.17
CA ILE A 191 32.11 45.98 -6.38
C ILE A 191 33.61 46.25 -6.27
N GLY A 192 34.28 45.70 -5.26
CA GLY A 192 35.73 45.83 -5.10
C GLY A 192 36.51 45.26 -6.28
N PHE A 193 36.07 44.11 -6.79
CA PHE A 193 36.63 43.49 -8.00
C PHE A 193 36.44 44.37 -9.23
N LEU A 194 35.23 44.89 -9.46
CA LEU A 194 34.94 45.78 -10.59
C LEU A 194 35.78 47.07 -10.52
N LEU A 195 35.90 47.69 -9.33
CA LEU A 195 36.75 48.87 -9.13
C LEU A 195 38.23 48.57 -9.42
N SER A 196 38.73 47.40 -9.00
CA SER A 196 40.11 46.97 -9.28
C SER A 196 40.35 46.81 -10.79
N ILE A 197 39.40 46.18 -11.50
CA ILE A 197 39.47 46.01 -12.97
C ILE A 197 39.45 47.37 -13.68
N PHE A 198 38.53 48.27 -13.29
CA PHE A 198 38.46 49.59 -13.90
C PHE A 198 39.71 50.43 -13.64
N ARG A 199 40.30 50.35 -12.45
CA ARG A 199 41.55 51.04 -12.13
C ARG A 199 42.70 50.50 -12.98
N ARG A 200 42.83 49.19 -13.09
CA ARG A 200 43.86 48.54 -13.90
C ARG A 200 43.73 48.86 -15.39
N ASN A 201 42.51 48.90 -15.93
CA ASN A 201 42.29 49.28 -17.34
C ASN A 201 42.62 50.75 -17.62
N LYS A 202 42.49 51.65 -16.63
CA LYS A 202 42.96 53.04 -16.76
C LYS A 202 44.48 53.12 -16.77
N GLU A 203 45.15 52.42 -15.84
CA GLU A 203 46.62 52.39 -15.77
C GLU A 203 47.26 51.88 -17.07
N LEU A 204 46.66 50.86 -17.72
CA LEU A 204 47.12 50.33 -19.01
C LEU A 204 46.90 51.26 -20.22
N LYS A 205 46.00 52.24 -20.15
CA LYS A 205 45.78 53.23 -21.23
C LYS A 205 46.70 54.45 -21.13
N THR A 206 47.34 54.65 -19.98
CA THR A 206 48.26 55.77 -19.70
C THR A 206 49.74 55.42 -19.93
N VAL A 207 50.03 54.22 -20.39
CA VAL A 207 51.36 53.78 -20.87
C VAL A 207 51.39 53.80 -22.38
#